data_AF-A0A940UZ95-F1
#
_entry.id   AF-A0A940UZ95-F1
#
_cell.length_a   1.000
_cell.length_b   1.000
_cell.length_c   1.000
_cell.angle_alpha   90.00
_cell.angle_beta   90.00
_cell.angle_gamma   90.00
#
_symmetry.space_group_name_H-M   'P 1'
#
loop_
_entity.id
_entity.type
_entity.pdbx_description
1 polymer ?
#
loop_
_entity_poly.entity_id
_entity_poly.type
_entity_poly.pdbx_seq_one_letter_code
_entity_poly.pdbx_strand_id
1 'polypeptide(L)'
;GRFFHILGNSDKGIAVSILTDLYKRKCGNIKTLAAGDSPNDIPMLERVDFPICVQKHGGIYDPQIDMPKLIRADGIGPEGWNKSLIEFLHRIREEHH
;
A
#
# COMPACT_ATOMS: atom_id res chain seq x y z
N GLY A 1 3.96 -8.09 21.76
CA GLY A 1 4.63 -7.83 20.48
C GLY A 1 5.46 -6.57 20.61
N ARG A 2 6.70 -6.55 20.08
CA ARG A 2 7.52 -5.34 20.07
C ARG A 2 7.18 -4.55 18.80
N PHE A 3 6.32 -3.56 18.94
CA PHE A 3 6.06 -2.58 17.89
C PHE A 3 7.26 -1.64 17.86
N PHE A 4 8.06 -1.71 16.79
CA PHE A 4 9.07 -0.69 16.51
C PHE A 4 8.33 0.58 16.10
N HIS A 5 8.18 1.51 17.05
CA HIS A 5 7.75 2.87 16.72
C HIS A 5 8.89 3.54 15.95
N ILE A 6 8.77 3.61 14.62
CA ILE A 6 9.58 4.50 13.79
C ILE A 6 9.03 5.91 14.02
N LEU A 7 9.33 6.47 15.20
CA LEU A 7 9.00 7.84 15.60
C LEU A 7 10.18 8.76 15.22
N GLY A 8 10.09 9.28 14.01
CA GLY A 8 10.68 10.53 13.56
C GLY A 8 9.72 11.12 12.53
N ASN A 9 9.95 12.36 12.07
CA ASN A 9 9.16 13.01 11.02
C ASN A 9 8.88 12.00 9.89
N SER A 10 7.64 11.48 9.85
CA SER A 10 7.39 10.09 9.45
C SER A 10 7.44 9.92 7.95
N ASP A 11 8.63 9.75 7.40
CA ASP A 11 8.77 9.40 6.00
C ASP A 11 8.52 7.89 5.83
N LYS A 12 7.24 7.52 5.87
CA LYS A 12 6.77 6.15 5.58
C LYS A 12 7.33 5.66 4.24
N GLY A 13 7.61 6.58 3.31
CA GLY A 13 8.28 6.32 2.04
C GLY A 13 9.71 5.81 2.20
N ILE A 14 10.52 6.44 3.06
CA ILE A 14 11.87 5.94 3.40
C ILE A 14 11.79 4.54 4.01
N ALA A 15 10.88 4.32 4.96
CA ALA A 15 10.74 3.02 5.61
C ALA A 15 10.42 1.89 4.60
N VAL A 16 9.46 2.13 3.70
CA VAL A 16 9.11 1.16 2.66
C VAL A 16 10.22 0.99 1.63
N SER A 17 10.95 2.05 1.27
CA SER A 17 12.09 1.96 0.35
C SER A 17 13.19 1.04 0.91
N ILE A 18 13.57 1.25 2.17
CA ILE A 18 14.59 0.43 2.86
C ILE A 18 14.16 -1.04 2.92
N LEU A 19 12.90 -1.30 3.30
CA LEU A 19 12.38 -2.66 3.42
C LEU A 19 12.34 -3.35 2.06
N THR A 20 11.85 -2.65 1.04
CA THR A 20 11.80 -3.13 -0.35
C THR A 20 13.18 -3.53 -0.84
N ASP A 21 14.20 -2.70 -0.63
CA ASP A 21 15.57 -3.00 -1.04
C ASP A 21 16.15 -4.21 -0.30
N LEU A 22 15.85 -4.34 0.99
CA LEU A 22 16.30 -5.50 1.77
C LEU A 22 15.68 -6.80 1.25
N TYR A 23 14.38 -6.81 0.97
CA TYR A 23 13.69 -7.98 0.42
C TYR A 23 14.11 -8.25 -1.03
N LYS A 24 14.35 -7.23 -1.86
CA LYS A 24 14.89 -7.42 -3.21
C LYS A 24 16.24 -8.14 -3.18
N ARG A 25 17.14 -7.73 -2.29
CA ARG A 25 18.44 -8.40 -2.12
C ARG A 25 18.32 -9.85 -1.64
N LYS A 26 17.34 -10.14 -0.78
CA LYS A 26 17.18 -11.48 -0.18
C LYS A 26 16.37 -12.45 -1.04
N CYS A 27 15.34 -11.96 -1.71
CA CYS A 27 14.32 -12.75 -2.39
C CYS A 27 14.34 -12.57 -3.92
N GLY A 28 15.16 -11.65 -4.45
CA GLY A 28 15.19 -11.33 -5.87
C GLY A 28 14.04 -10.42 -6.27
N ASN A 29 13.29 -10.80 -7.30
CA ASN A 29 12.17 -10.00 -7.76
C ASN A 29 10.99 -10.09 -6.77
N ILE A 30 10.56 -8.96 -6.24
CA ILE A 30 9.39 -8.85 -5.36
C ILE A 30 8.38 -7.88 -5.96
N LYS A 31 7.12 -8.06 -5.58
CA LYS A 31 6.05 -7.07 -5.80
C LYS A 31 5.65 -6.48 -4.46
N THR A 32 5.38 -5.19 -4.44
CA THR A 32 5.04 -4.43 -3.22
C THR A 32 3.64 -3.84 -3.36
N LEU A 33 2.85 -4.01 -2.29
CA LEU A 33 1.47 -3.55 -2.19
C LEU A 33 1.36 -2.80 -0.86
N ALA A 34 0.76 -1.61 -0.87
CA ALA A 34 0.49 -0.86 0.35
C ALA A 34 -0.89 -0.20 0.30
N ALA A 35 -1.52 -0.06 1.46
CA ALA A 35 -2.77 0.66 1.62
C ALA A 35 -2.59 1.90 2.48
N GLY A 36 -3.31 2.96 2.13
CA GLY A 36 -3.42 4.20 2.88
C GLY A 36 -4.79 4.84 2.70
N ASP A 37 -5.15 5.75 3.59
CA ASP A 37 -6.42 6.47 3.56
C ASP A 37 -6.27 7.97 3.90
N SER A 38 -5.04 8.40 4.20
CA SER A 38 -4.75 9.79 4.55
C SER A 38 -3.52 10.35 3.80
N PRO A 39 -3.37 11.69 3.72
CA PRO A 39 -2.26 12.31 3.00
C PRO A 39 -0.87 11.92 3.54
N ASN A 40 -0.78 11.52 4.81
CA ASN A 40 0.49 11.08 5.39
C ASN A 40 0.97 9.72 4.85
N ASP A 41 0.12 9.00 4.10
CA ASP A 41 0.44 7.74 3.44
C ASP A 41 1.01 7.96 2.03
N ILE A 42 0.86 9.15 1.46
CA ILE A 42 1.32 9.47 0.09
C ILE A 42 2.79 9.07 -0.14
N PRO A 43 3.75 9.42 0.74
CA PRO A 43 5.15 9.03 0.51
C PRO A 43 5.37 7.51 0.44
N MET A 44 4.55 6.71 1.13
CA MET A 44 4.60 5.26 1.05
C MET A 44 3.95 4.75 -0.24
N LEU A 45 2.78 5.28 -0.58
CA LEU A 45 2.02 4.87 -1.75
C LEU A 45 2.80 5.13 -3.05
N GLU A 46 3.54 6.24 -3.12
CA GLU A 46 4.42 6.55 -4.27
C GLU A 46 5.58 5.56 -4.47
N ARG A 47 5.90 4.72 -3.48
CA ARG A 47 7.09 3.85 -3.48
C ARG A 47 6.78 2.37 -3.66
N VAL A 48 5.51 1.99 -3.68
CA VAL A 48 5.09 0.61 -3.93
C VAL A 48 4.68 0.40 -5.39
N ASP A 49 4.73 -0.85 -5.84
CA ASP A 49 4.32 -1.23 -7.19
C ASP A 49 2.80 -1.06 -7.38
N PHE A 50 2.04 -1.29 -6.32
CA PHE A 50 0.58 -1.27 -6.30
C PHE A 50 0.08 -0.45 -5.09
N PRO A 51 -0.11 0.87 -5.25
CA PRO A 51 -0.70 1.71 -4.20
C PRO A 51 -2.21 1.55 -4.15
N ILE A 52 -2.75 1.29 -2.96
CA ILE A 52 -4.19 1.18 -2.70
C ILE A 52 -4.64 2.33 -1.78
N CYS A 53 -5.66 3.06 -2.20
CA CYS A 53 -6.41 3.97 -1.35
C CYS A 53 -7.69 3.27 -0.87
N VAL A 54 -7.83 3.06 0.44
CA VAL A 54 -9.08 2.57 1.03
C VAL A 54 -9.98 3.74 1.42
N GLN A 55 -11.28 3.49 1.57
CA GLN A 55 -12.20 4.54 2.03
C GLN A 55 -11.97 4.85 3.50
N LYS A 56 -12.10 6.12 3.85
CA LYS A 56 -12.19 6.60 5.23
C LYS A 56 -13.57 6.30 5.79
N HIS A 57 -13.76 6.60 7.08
CA HIS A 57 -15.09 6.63 7.67
C HIS A 57 -16.02 7.53 6.84
N GLY A 58 -17.22 7.02 6.52
CA GLY A 58 -18.17 7.69 5.63
C GLY A 58 -18.09 7.28 4.16
N GLY A 59 -17.23 6.33 3.80
CA GLY A 59 -17.19 5.76 2.43
C GLY A 59 -16.54 6.69 1.40
N ILE A 60 -15.77 7.68 1.87
CA ILE A 60 -15.12 8.68 1.02
C ILE A 60 -13.61 8.44 0.96
N TYR A 61 -13.00 8.87 -0.14
CA TYR A 61 -11.54 8.92 -0.26
C TYR A 61 -11.02 10.33 0.05
N ASP A 62 -9.79 10.41 0.54
CA ASP A 62 -9.12 11.72 0.68
C ASP A 62 -8.73 12.24 -0.72
N PRO A 63 -9.18 13.43 -1.14
CA PRO A 63 -8.90 13.95 -2.48
C PRO A 63 -7.43 14.30 -2.69
N GLN A 64 -6.64 14.44 -1.61
CA GLN A 64 -5.19 14.65 -1.73
C GLN A 64 -4.44 13.38 -2.11
N ILE A 65 -5.05 12.20 -1.95
CA ILE A 65 -4.47 10.94 -2.40
C ILE A 65 -4.90 10.75 -3.85
N ASP A 66 -4.09 11.34 -4.73
CA ASP A 66 -4.25 11.25 -6.17
C ASP A 66 -2.87 11.13 -6.82
N MET A 67 -2.61 9.98 -7.43
CA MET A 67 -1.33 9.66 -8.04
C MET A 67 -1.52 8.61 -9.15
N PRO A 68 -0.58 8.54 -10.11
CA PRO A 68 -0.65 7.51 -11.14
C PRO A 68 -0.70 6.10 -10.54
N LYS A 69 -1.49 5.22 -11.16
CA LYS A 69 -1.64 3.80 -10.78
C LYS A 69 -2.30 3.56 -9.41
N LEU A 70 -2.86 4.60 -8.78
CA LEU A 70 -3.63 4.45 -7.55
C LEU A 70 -4.85 3.55 -7.77
N ILE A 71 -4.96 2.50 -6.98
CA ILE A 71 -6.12 1.61 -6.93
C ILE A 71 -7.05 2.13 -5.84
N ARG A 72 -8.27 2.51 -6.20
CA ARG A 72 -9.30 2.89 -5.22
C ARG A 72 -10.07 1.64 -4.80
N ALA A 73 -9.87 1.23 -3.54
CA ALA A 73 -10.51 0.06 -2.97
C ALA A 73 -11.91 0.39 -2.47
N ASP A 74 -12.91 -0.37 -2.92
CA ASP A 74 -14.26 -0.27 -2.40
C ASP A 74 -14.34 -0.80 -0.96
N GLY A 75 -14.88 -0.01 -0.03
CA GLY A 75 -15.02 -0.38 1.38
C GLY A 75 -14.07 0.37 2.33
N ILE A 76 -14.50 0.47 3.58
CA ILE A 76 -13.84 1.28 4.61
C ILE A 76 -12.67 0.52 5.25
N GLY A 77 -11.50 1.14 5.26
CA GLY A 77 -10.32 0.66 5.98
C GLY A 77 -10.02 -0.84 5.73
N PRO A 78 -10.13 -1.71 6.75
CA PRO A 78 -9.86 -3.14 6.62
C PRO A 78 -10.71 -3.87 5.58
N GLU A 79 -11.96 -3.46 5.36
CA GLU A 79 -12.85 -4.11 4.38
C GLU A 79 -12.33 -3.86 2.96
N GLY A 80 -12.04 -2.60 2.63
CA GLY A 80 -11.49 -2.23 1.33
C GLY A 80 -10.13 -2.86 1.10
N TRP A 81 -9.28 -2.91 2.12
CA TRP A 81 -8.01 -3.62 2.04
C TRP A 81 -8.20 -5.10 1.69
N ASN A 82 -9.10 -5.80 2.38
CA ASN A 82 -9.33 -7.23 2.15
C ASN A 82 -9.83 -7.50 0.73
N LYS A 83 -10.81 -6.73 0.24
CA LYS A 83 -11.33 -6.87 -1.13
C LYS A 83 -10.24 -6.67 -2.17
N SER A 84 -9.48 -5.58 -2.09
CA SER A 84 -8.41 -5.31 -3.06
C SER A 84 -7.26 -6.30 -2.98
N LEU A 85 -6.95 -6.83 -1.80
CA LEU A 85 -5.94 -7.89 -1.66
C LEU A 85 -6.40 -9.18 -2.36
N ILE A 86 -7.65 -9.58 -2.19
CA ILE A 86 -8.22 -10.76 -2.85
C ILE A 86 -8.17 -10.59 -4.38
N GLU A 87 -8.66 -9.45 -4.89
CA GLU A 87 -8.61 -9.13 -6.33
C GLU A 87 -7.19 -9.15 -6.89
N PHE A 88 -6.24 -8.57 -6.16
CA PHE A 88 -4.83 -8.57 -6.53
C PHE A 88 -4.23 -9.99 -6.61
N LEU A 89 -4.54 -10.84 -5.63
CA LEU A 89 -4.08 -12.23 -5.63
C LEU A 89 -4.68 -13.04 -6.79
N HIS A 90 -5.94 -12.80 -7.14
CA HIS A 90 -6.55 -13.40 -8.33
C HIS A 90 -5.82 -13.00 -9.61
N ARG A 91 -5.55 -11.69 -9.77
CA ARG A 91 -4.82 -11.16 -10.93
C ARG A 91 -3.44 -11.79 -11.11
N ILE A 92 -2.64 -11.89 -10.03
CA ILE A 92 -1.30 -12.48 -10.13
C ILE A 92 -1.38 -13.97 -10.53
N ARG A 93 -2.38 -14.70 -10.05
CA ARG A 93 -2.54 -16.12 -10.40
C ARG A 93 -2.86 -16.31 -11.89
N GLU A 94 -3.63 -15.41 -12.47
CA GLU A 94 -3.98 -15.46 -13.90
C GLU A 94 -2.81 -15.07 -14.81
N GLU A 95 -1.94 -14.13 -14.39
CA GLU A 95 -0.73 -13.73 -15.15
C GLU A 95 0.35 -14.85 -15.23
N HIS A 96 0.21 -15.92 -14.45
CA HIS A 96 1.13 -17.07 -14.41
C HIS A 96 0.59 -18.34 -15.11
N HIS A 97 -0.56 -18.23 -15.79
CA HIS A 97 -1.13 -19.27 -16.65
C HIS A 97 -0.98 -18.87 -18.12
#